data_AF-A0A7X2STR1-F1
#
_entry.id   AF-A0A7X2STR1-F1
#
_cell.length_a   1.000
_cell.length_b   1.000
_cell.length_c   1.000
_cell.angle_alpha   90.00
_cell.angle_beta   90.00
_cell.angle_gamma   90.00
#
_symmetry.space_group_name_H-M   'P 1'
#
loop_
_entity.id
_entity.type
_entity.pdbx_description
1 polymer ?
#
loop_
_entity_poly.entity_id
_entity_poly.type
_entity_poly.pdbx_seq_one_letter_code
_entity_poly.pdbx_strand_id
1 'polypeptide(L)'
;IERAGVHSGDSIAVYPPQSLSGDIKKKIEQYTVALAKGLNIIGLLNIPFVLSQGEVYVLEVNPRSSRTVPFLSKITKIPMANL
;
A
#
# COMPACT_ATOMS: atom_id res chain seq x y z
N ILE A 1 -11.25 7.04 2.15
CA ILE A 1 -11.18 8.35 1.45
C ILE A 1 -11.17 9.41 2.53
N GLU A 2 -9.99 9.70 3.08
CA GLU A 2 -9.82 10.70 4.15
C GLU A 2 -8.49 11.43 3.93
N ARG A 3 -8.37 12.65 4.45
CA ARG A 3 -7.14 13.46 4.34
C ARG A 3 -6.04 12.86 5.23
N ALA A 4 -4.78 13.02 4.83
CA ALA A 4 -3.64 12.64 5.66
C ALA A 4 -3.76 13.31 7.05
N GLY A 5 -3.73 12.51 8.12
CA GLY A 5 -3.90 12.99 9.50
C GLY A 5 -4.86 12.17 10.37
N VAL A 6 -5.69 11.30 9.79
CA VAL A 6 -6.50 10.33 10.56
C VAL A 6 -5.65 9.08 10.85
N HIS A 7 -5.75 8.54 12.08
CA HIS A 7 -5.04 7.33 12.45
C HIS A 7 -5.48 6.17 11.55
N SER A 8 -4.54 5.40 10.99
CA SER A 8 -4.82 4.32 10.04
C SER A 8 -5.76 3.21 10.56
N GLY A 9 -6.13 3.25 11.85
CA GLY A 9 -7.14 2.40 12.49
C GLY A 9 -8.59 2.79 12.18
N ASP A 10 -8.87 4.09 11.99
CA ASP A 10 -10.24 4.61 11.87
C ASP A 10 -10.59 5.00 10.42
N SER A 11 -9.62 4.94 9.52
CA SER A 11 -9.82 5.28 8.12
C SER A 11 -10.47 4.16 7.32
N ILE A 12 -11.43 4.52 6.48
CA ILE A 12 -12.04 3.59 5.52
C ILE A 12 -11.08 3.30 4.37
N ALA A 13 -10.63 2.05 4.28
CA ALA A 13 -9.92 1.51 3.14
C ALA A 13 -10.90 1.07 2.05
N VAL A 14 -10.63 1.44 0.79
CA VAL A 14 -11.44 1.07 -0.36
C VAL A 14 -10.55 0.35 -1.37
N TYR A 15 -10.98 -0.85 -1.77
CA TYR A 15 -10.33 -1.62 -2.82
C TYR A 15 -11.39 -2.03 -3.87
N PRO A 16 -11.13 -1.86 -5.18
CA PRO A 16 -9.98 -1.18 -5.75
C PRO A 16 -10.04 0.35 -5.54
N PRO A 17 -8.92 1.08 -5.70
CA PRO A 17 -8.91 2.54 -5.57
C PRO A 17 -9.74 3.20 -6.69
N GLN A 18 -10.70 4.03 -6.29
CA GLN A 18 -11.70 4.65 -7.19
C GLN A 18 -11.19 5.96 -7.84
N SER A 19 -10.35 6.72 -7.14
CA SER A 19 -9.96 8.09 -7.53
C SER A 19 -8.48 8.26 -7.92
N LEU A 20 -7.69 7.18 -7.92
CA LEU A 20 -6.29 7.23 -8.31
C LEU A 20 -6.15 7.15 -9.84
N SER A 21 -5.44 8.11 -10.43
CA SER A 21 -5.07 8.08 -11.85
C SER A 21 -4.09 6.94 -12.15
N GLY A 22 -4.00 6.54 -13.42
CA GLY A 22 -3.09 5.49 -13.88
C GLY A 22 -1.62 5.81 -13.59
N ASP A 23 -1.21 7.07 -13.80
CA ASP A 23 0.17 7.51 -13.56
C ASP A 23 0.55 7.44 -12.08
N ILE A 24 -0.37 7.80 -11.19
CA ILE A 24 -0.14 7.70 -9.74
C ILE A 24 -0.02 6.23 -9.31
N LYS A 25 -0.86 5.33 -9.83
CA LYS A 25 -0.75 3.89 -9.57
C LYS A 25 0.61 3.35 -10.00
N LYS A 26 1.05 3.70 -11.22
CA LYS A 26 2.36 3.30 -11.75
C LYS A 26 3.52 3.83 -10.88
N LYS A 27 3.42 5.07 -10.40
CA LYS A 27 4.43 5.67 -9.49
C LYS A 27 4.50 4.92 -8.15
N ILE A 28 3.34 4.58 -7.57
CA ILE A 28 3.26 3.76 -6.34
C ILE A 28 3.90 2.38 -6.55
N GLU A 29 3.61 1.71 -7.67
CA GLU A 29 4.22 0.41 -8.00
C GLU A 29 5.75 0.52 -8.15
N GLN A 30 6.23 1.53 -8.87
CA GLN A 30 7.67 1.78 -9.04
C GLN A 30 8.38 2.00 -7.71
N TYR A 31 7.81 2.82 -6.83
CA TYR A 31 8.35 3.07 -5.49
C TYR A 31 8.36 1.81 -4.65
N THR A 32 7.28 1.02 -4.71
CA THR A 32 7.16 -0.25 -3.96
C THR A 32 8.25 -1.23 -4.38
N VAL A 33 8.48 -1.41 -5.69
CA VAL A 33 9.53 -2.30 -6.22
C VAL A 33 10.93 -1.79 -5.88
N ALA A 34 11.17 -0.48 -6.02
CA ALA A 34 12.46 0.12 -5.70
C ALA A 34 12.82 -0.05 -4.21
N LEU A 35 11.85 0.18 -3.31
CA LEU A 35 12.03 0.01 -1.87
C LEU A 35 12.24 -1.45 -1.49
N ALA A 36 11.44 -2.37 -2.03
CA ALA A 36 11.58 -3.80 -1.75
C ALA A 36 12.98 -4.31 -2.14
N LYS A 37 13.48 -3.90 -3.31
CA LYS A 37 14.83 -4.26 -3.77
C LYS A 37 15.93 -3.57 -2.96
N GLY A 38 15.82 -2.25 -2.74
CA GLY A 38 16.83 -1.47 -2.03
C GLY A 38 17.02 -1.89 -0.58
N LEU A 39 15.96 -2.44 0.04
CA LEU A 39 16.00 -2.92 1.43
C LEU A 39 16.15 -4.44 1.53
N ASN A 40 16.36 -5.16 0.41
CA ASN A 40 16.47 -6.62 0.35
C ASN A 40 15.32 -7.35 1.07
N ILE A 41 14.08 -6.87 0.88
CA ILE A 41 12.91 -7.47 1.54
C ILE A 41 12.57 -8.81 0.87
N ILE A 42 12.45 -9.85 1.70
CA ILE A 42 11.96 -11.17 1.32
C ILE A 42 10.68 -11.44 2.12
N GLY A 43 9.56 -11.61 1.43
CA GLY A 43 8.25 -11.79 2.03
C GLY A 43 7.35 -10.56 1.92
N LEU A 44 6.47 -10.37 2.91
CA LEU A 44 5.44 -9.32 2.89
C LEU A 44 5.99 -7.94 3.23
N LEU A 45 5.48 -6.93 2.52
CA LEU A 45 5.85 -5.53 2.66
C LEU A 45 4.59 -4.66 2.66
N ASN A 46 4.49 -3.75 3.63
CA ASN A 46 3.40 -2.79 3.73
C ASN A 46 3.96 -1.36 3.75
N ILE A 47 3.53 -0.54 2.78
CA ILE A 47 4.01 0.85 2.63
C ILE A 47 2.79 1.77 2.59
N PRO A 48 2.55 2.56 3.65
CA PRO A 48 1.60 3.65 3.60
C PRO A 48 2.14 4.82 2.75
N PHE A 49 1.35 5.24 1.76
CA PHE A 49 1.65 6.39 0.91
C PHE A 49 0.70 7.55 1.18
N VAL A 50 1.18 8.78 0.95
CA VAL A 50 0.37 10.01 0.92
C VAL A 50 0.43 10.59 -0.50
N LEU A 51 -0.74 10.86 -1.08
CA LEU A 51 -0.86 11.64 -2.30
C LEU A 51 -1.19 13.09 -1.94
N SER A 52 -0.32 14.03 -2.28
CA SER A 52 -0.53 15.47 -2.06
C SER A 52 -0.07 16.25 -3.28
N GLN A 53 -0.93 17.14 -3.81
CA GLN A 53 -0.61 17.98 -4.97
C GLN A 53 -0.09 17.21 -6.20
N GLY A 54 -0.60 15.99 -6.44
CA GLY A 54 -0.15 15.14 -7.55
C GLY A 54 1.14 14.36 -7.28
N GLU A 55 1.75 14.56 -6.11
CA GLU A 55 2.99 13.88 -5.71
C GLU A 55 2.73 12.79 -4.67
N VAL A 56 3.46 11.69 -4.81
CA VAL A 56 3.35 10.51 -3.94
C VAL A 56 4.52 10.53 -2.96
N TYR A 57 4.21 10.45 -1.67
CA TYR A 57 5.17 10.44 -0.57
C TYR A 57 5.07 9.13 0.21
N VAL A 58 6.20 8.59 0.63
CA VAL A 58 6.27 7.42 1.51
C VAL A 58 6.26 7.90 2.96
N LEU A 59 5.34 7.36 3.78
CA LEU A 59 5.34 7.68 5.21
C LEU A 59 6.30 6.78 6.00
N GLU A 60 6.18 5.47 5.78
CA GLU A 60 7.00 4.46 6.44
C GLU A 60 7.04 3.19 5.60
N VAL A 61 8.01 2.33 5.89
CA VAL A 61 8.20 1.05 5.20
C VAL A 61 8.18 -0.06 6.25
N ASN A 62 7.16 -0.90 6.22
CA ASN A 62 7.00 -1.99 7.17
C ASN A 62 7.28 -3.34 6.48
N PRO A 63 8.47 -3.94 6.66
CA PRO A 63 8.82 -5.23 6.06
C PRO A 63 8.18 -6.40 6.84
N ARG A 64 6.85 -6.37 6.94
CA ARG A 64 6.03 -7.35 7.64
C ARG A 64 4.59 -7.30 7.13
N SER A 65 3.83 -8.34 7.48
CA SER A 65 2.38 -8.35 7.25
C SER A 65 1.69 -7.17 7.94
N SER A 66 0.61 -6.69 7.31
CA SER A 66 -0.27 -5.66 7.87
C SER A 66 -1.67 -6.23 8.12
N ARG A 67 -2.49 -5.45 8.84
CA ARG A 67 -3.88 -5.84 9.16
C ARG A 67 -4.76 -5.99 7.92
N THR A 68 -4.35 -5.48 6.75
CA THR A 68 -5.13 -5.56 5.51
C THR A 68 -4.90 -6.86 4.73
N VAL A 69 -3.85 -7.63 5.04
CA VAL A 69 -3.51 -8.86 4.31
C VAL A 69 -4.64 -9.91 4.31
N PRO A 70 -5.31 -10.23 5.44
CA PRO A 70 -6.42 -11.19 5.43
C PRO A 70 -7.60 -10.72 4.59
N PHE A 71 -7.94 -9.43 4.68
CA PHE A 71 -9.01 -8.83 3.88
C PHE A 71 -8.69 -8.90 2.39
N LEU A 72 -7.50 -8.46 1.97
CA LEU A 72 -7.05 -8.48 0.58
C LEU A 72 -6.96 -9.91 0.04
N SER A 73 -6.46 -10.86 0.82
CA SER A 73 -6.38 -12.27 0.42
C SER A 73 -7.76 -12.85 0.10
N LYS A 74 -8.78 -12.52 0.92
CA LYS A 74 -10.14 -13.00 0.73
C LYS A 74 -10.81 -12.42 -0.52
N ILE A 75 -10.66 -11.12 -0.77
CA ILE A 75 -11.31 -10.47 -1.92
C ILE A 75 -10.59 -10.77 -3.25
N THR A 76 -9.27 -10.93 -3.22
CA THR A 76 -8.47 -11.26 -4.42
C THR A 76 -8.37 -12.75 -4.69
N LYS A 77 -8.73 -13.60 -3.71
CA LYS A 77 -8.52 -15.06 -3.70
C LYS A 77 -7.05 -15.47 -3.81
N ILE A 78 -6.12 -14.57 -3.50
CA ILE A 78 -4.67 -14.84 -3.46
C ILE A 78 -4.30 -15.13 -2.00
N PRO A 79 -3.72 -16.30 -1.67
CA PRO A 79 -3.34 -16.63 -0.29
C PRO A 79 -2.02 -15.93 0.09
N MET A 80 -2.05 -14.60 0.26
CA MET A 80 -0.84 -13.77 0.36
C MET A 80 0.13 -14.16 1.48
N ALA A 81 -0.36 -14.77 2.57
CA ALA A 81 0.48 -15.23 3.68
C ALA A 81 1.19 -16.57 3.41
N ASN A 82 0.74 -17.32 2.40
CA ASN A 82 1.24 -18.65 2.05
C ASN A 82 1.79 -18.68 0.60
N LEU A 83 2.23 -17.53 0.09
CA LEU A 83 2.88 -17.40 -1.23
C LEU A 83 4.33 -17.91 -1.18
#